data_AF-A0A2D6EJ79-F1
#
_entry.id   AF-A0A2D6EJ79-F1
#
_cell.length_a   1.000
_cell.length_b   1.000
_cell.length_c   1.000
_cell.angle_alpha   90.00
_cell.angle_beta   90.00
_cell.angle_gamma   90.00
#
_symmetry.space_group_name_H-M   'P 1'
#
loop_
_entity.id
_entity.type
_entity.pdbx_description
1 polymer ?
#
loop_
_entity_poly.entity_id
_entity_poly.type
_entity_poly.pdbx_seq_one_letter_code
_entity_poly.pdbx_strand_id
1 'polypeptide(L)' 'MPPAQREGAIAVLDHFTRPLQAREIERFLRTGGVPRARAVKLAGCLKHWGIIAMLGPEREDDHG' A
#
# COMPACT_ATOMS: atom_id res chain seq x y z
N MET A 1 -19.23 -17.11 15.46
CA MET A 1 -18.91 -16.85 14.04
C MET A 1 -18.60 -18.18 13.38
N PRO A 2 -19.32 -18.59 12.33
CA PRO A 2 -19.02 -19.82 11.59
C PRO A 2 -17.57 -19.81 11.06
N PRO A 3 -16.88 -20.96 10.96
CA PRO A 3 -15.48 -21.02 10.51
C PRO A 3 -15.22 -20.31 9.17
N ALA A 4 -16.12 -20.47 8.19
CA ALA A 4 -16.02 -19.83 6.88
C ALA A 4 -16.06 -18.29 6.93
N GLN A 5 -16.82 -17.70 7.87
CA GLN A 5 -16.86 -16.25 8.06
C GLN A 5 -15.54 -15.73 8.65
N ARG A 6 -14.94 -16.49 9.57
CA ARG A 6 -13.64 -16.16 10.16
C ARG A 6 -12.53 -16.23 9.11
N GLU A 7 -12.52 -17.26 8.27
CA GLU A 7 -11.56 -17.40 7.18
C GLU A 7 -11.69 -16.29 6.13
N GLY A 8 -12.92 -15.94 5.75
CA GLY A 8 -13.17 -14.81 4.85
C GLY A 8 -12.69 -13.48 5.43
N ALA A 9 -12.93 -13.23 6.72
CA ALA A 9 -12.44 -12.03 7.40
C ALA A 9 -10.91 -11.97 7.45
N ILE A 10 -10.24 -13.09 7.73
CA ILE A 10 -8.77 -13.17 7.73
C ILE A 10 -8.21 -12.91 6.33
N ALA A 11 -8.80 -13.50 5.28
CA ALA A 11 -8.35 -13.29 3.91
C ALA A 11 -8.47 -11.81 3.47
N VAL A 12 -9.54 -11.13 3.90
CA VAL A 12 -9.71 -9.70 3.66
C VAL A 12 -8.66 -8.89 4.42
N LEU A 13 -8.44 -9.20 5.70
CA LEU A 13 -7.40 -8.53 6.50
C LEU A 13 -6.02 -8.73 5.88
N ASP A 14 -5.65 -9.96 5.50
CA ASP A 14 -4.39 -10.27 4.82
C ASP A 14 -4.22 -9.51 3.50
N HIS A 15 -5.31 -9.32 2.75
CA HIS A 15 -5.28 -8.51 1.54
C HIS A 15 -4.92 -7.05 1.82
N PHE A 16 -5.44 -6.48 2.92
CA PHE A 16 -5.16 -5.10 3.32
C PHE A 16 -3.86 -4.95 4.11
N THR A 17 -3.35 -6.03 4.73
CA THR A 17 -2.11 -6.02 5.51
C THR A 17 -0.88 -6.52 4.76
N ARG A 18 -1.02 -6.97 3.51
CA ARG A 18 0.15 -7.39 2.73
C ARG A 18 1.05 -6.19 2.41
N PRO A 19 2.38 -6.39 2.39
CA PRO A 19 3.30 -5.39 1.86
C PRO A 19 2.98 -5.05 0.40
N LEU A 20 2.91 -3.76 0.06
CA LEU A 20 2.77 -3.32 -1.32
C LEU A 20 3.98 -3.78 -2.16
N GLN A 21 3.74 -4.19 -3.40
CA GLN A 21 4.79 -4.47 -4.38
C GLN A 21 5.39 -3.16 -4.92
N ALA A 22 6.61 -3.21 -5.49
CA ALA A 22 7.27 -2.02 -6.02
C ALA A 22 6.42 -1.26 -7.05
N ARG A 23 5.70 -1.98 -7.91
CA ARG A 23 4.79 -1.40 -8.90
C ARG A 23 3.59 -0.70 -8.27
N GLU A 24 3.11 -1.23 -7.16
CA GLU A 24 1.96 -0.66 -6.43
C GLU A 24 2.38 0.61 -5.69
N ILE A 25 3.57 0.60 -5.09
CA ILE A 25 4.20 1.78 -4.49
C ILE A 25 4.45 2.86 -5.56
N GLU A 26 5.02 2.50 -6.73
CA GLU A 26 5.21 3.44 -7.84
C GLU A 26 3.88 4.06 -8.27
N ARG A 27 2.84 3.24 -8.45
CA ARG A 27 1.52 3.71 -8.85
C ARG A 27 0.94 4.67 -7.82
N PHE A 28 1.02 4.33 -6.53
CA PHE A 28 0.54 5.18 -5.44
C PHE A 28 1.24 6.55 -5.42
N LEU A 29 2.57 6.56 -5.48
CA LEU A 29 3.35 7.80 -5.54
C LEU A 29 2.97 8.67 -6.74
N ARG A 30 2.75 8.04 -7.90
CA ARG A 30 2.34 8.76 -9.12
C ARG A 30 0.94 9.36 -9.01
N THR A 31 -0.01 8.67 -8.40
CA THR A 31 -1.35 9.23 -8.14
C THR A 31 -1.26 10.45 -7.23
N GLY A 32 -0.35 10.44 -6.24
CA GLY A 32 -0.03 11.60 -5.39
C GLY A 32 0.85 12.67 -6.04
N GLY A 33 1.02 12.66 -7.37
CA GLY A 33 1.75 13.72 -8.10
C GLY A 33 3.27 13.56 -8.18
N VAL A 34 3.85 12.45 -7.70
CA VAL A 34 5.30 12.23 -7.81
C VAL A 34 5.70 11.90 -9.26
N PRO A 35 6.68 12.59 -9.85
CA PRO A 35 7.15 12.30 -11.21
C PRO A 35 7.65 10.86 -11.36
N ARG A 36 7.37 10.22 -12.50
CA ARG A 36 7.66 8.80 -12.78
C ARG A 36 9.09 8.38 -12.40
N ALA A 37 10.10 9.12 -12.83
CA ALA A 37 11.51 8.80 -12.55
C ALA A 37 11.83 8.80 -11.04
N ARG A 38 11.19 9.71 -10.28
CA ARG A 38 11.34 9.79 -8.82
C ARG A 38 10.54 8.68 -8.13
N ALA A 39 9.34 8.37 -8.61
CA ALA A 39 8.50 7.29 -8.08
C ALA A 39 9.17 5.91 -8.21
N VAL A 40 9.80 5.62 -9.37
CA VAL A 40 10.54 4.37 -9.60
C VAL A 40 11.71 4.22 -8.62
N LYS A 41 12.50 5.30 -8.42
CA LYS A 41 13.62 5.28 -7.47
C LYS A 41 13.13 5.06 -6.04
N LEU A 42 12.11 5.80 -5.61
CA LEU A 42 11.55 5.69 -4.27
C LEU A 42 10.97 4.29 -4.00
N ALA A 43 10.24 3.71 -4.96
CA ALA A 43 9.70 2.36 -4.84
C ALA A 43 10.82 1.31 -4.68
N GLY A 44 11.93 1.45 -5.42
CA GLY A 44 13.11 0.60 -5.27
C GLY A 44 13.78 0.74 -3.90
N CYS A 45 13.97 1.96 -3.41
CA CYS A 45 14.56 2.21 -2.08
C CYS A 45 13.69 1.66 -0.95
N LEU A 46 12.37 1.88 -1.00
CA LEU A 46 11.43 1.37 0.00
C LEU A 46 11.47 -0.16 0.09
N LYS A 47 11.56 -0.85 -1.06
CA LYS A 47 11.74 -2.31 -1.08
C LYS A 47 13.10 -2.75 -0.56
N HIS A 48 14.18 -2.10 -1.00
CA HIS A 48 15.53 -2.45 -0.59
C HIS A 48 15.75 -2.30 0.92
N TRP A 49 15.19 -1.26 1.53
CA TRP A 49 15.27 -1.01 2.97
C TRP A 49 14.27 -1.83 3.81
N GLY A 50 13.46 -2.68 3.18
CA GLY A 50 12.45 -3.48 3.89
C GLY A 50 11.35 -2.63 4.53
N ILE A 51 11.13 -1.40 4.06
CA ILE A 51 10.07 -0.55 4.56
C ILE A 51 8.75 -1.11 4.02
N ILE A 52 7.94 -1.63 4.94
CA ILE A 52 6.62 -2.17 4.62
C ILE A 52 5.67 -0.99 4.43
N ALA A 53 5.44 -0.63 3.16
CA ALA A 53 4.34 0.25 2.80
C ALA A 53 3.03 -0.56 2.83
N MET A 54 2.08 -0.12 3.64
CA MET A 54 0.77 -0.74 3.84
C MET A 54 -0.30 0.11 3.16
N LEU A 55 -1.40 -0.54 2.74
CA LEU A 55 -2.60 0.17 2.31
C LEU A 55 -3.29 0.73 3.56
N GLY A 56 -3.16 2.03 3.79
CA GLY A 56 -3.88 2.76 4.83
C GLY A 56 -5.10 3.47 4.24
N PRO A 57 -6.09 3.88 5.06
CA PRO A 57 -7.13 4.79 4.60
C PRO A 57 -6.46 6.04 4.01
N GLU A 58 -6.89 6.47 2.83
CA GLU A 58 -6.52 7.78 2.31
C GLU A 58 -6.88 8.78 3.40
N ARG A 59 -5.88 9.48 3.95
CA ARG A 59 -6.17 10.65 4.78
C ARG A 59 -6.76 11.65 3.80
N GLU A 60 -8.04 11.97 3.96
CA GLU A 60 -8.55 13.25 3.47
C GLU A 60 -7.65 14.31 4.09
N ASP A 61 -6.81 14.92 3.26
CA ASP A 61 -6.14 16.14 3.65
C ASP A 61 -7.25 17.19 3.85
N ASP A 62 -7.65 17.35 5.11
CA ASP A 62 -8.55 18.39 5.59
C ASP A 62 -7.85 19.73 5.39
N HIS A 63 -8.01 20.30 4.19
CA HIS A 63 -7.69 21.69 3.90
C HIS A 63 -8.92 22.53 4.24
N GLY A 64 -9.06 22.81 5.53
CA GLY A 64 -9.84 23.95 6.04
C GLY A 64 -9.18 25.29 5.74
#